data_AF-A0A6M0ISG5-F1
#
_entry.id   AF-A0A6M0ISG5-F1
#
_cell.length_a   1.000
_cell.length_b   1.000
_cell.length_c   1.000
_cell.angle_alpha   90.00
_cell.angle_beta   90.00
_cell.angle_gamma   90.00
#
_symmetry.space_group_name_H-M   'P 1'
#
loop_
_entity.id
_entity.type
_entity.pdbx_description
1 polymer ?
#
loop_
_entity_poly.entity_id
_entity_poly.type
_entity_poly.pdbx_seq_one_letter_code
_entity_poly.pdbx_strand_id
1 'polypeptide(L)'
;MLERLEEVRENIFRYLEARIELFTLETRSKVEEGVVVGIHGVVLALLGTMTLIFLFSLLAAYLNEVTDSRYLGFLIVAVFFLVLTIIWATASNFVKSKIRVAAYSAIKKSQEKKTEEKSEAVHDLMEKTRASLNESGRLPR
;
A
#
# COMPACT_ATOMS: atom_id res chain seq x y z
N MET A 1 6.50 33.01 38.33
CA MET A 1 6.70 32.61 36.91
C MET A 1 7.24 31.19 36.78
N LEU A 2 8.10 30.71 37.68
CA LEU A 2 8.64 29.34 37.65
C LEU A 2 7.57 28.25 37.94
N GLU A 3 6.66 28.47 38.89
CA GLU A 3 5.57 27.52 39.22
C GLU A 3 4.63 27.22 38.03
N ARG A 4 4.35 28.23 37.19
CA ARG A 4 3.51 28.08 35.99
C ARG A 4 4.18 27.21 34.93
N LEU A 5 5.51 27.29 34.81
CA LEU A 5 6.27 26.45 33.88
C LEU A 5 6.32 25.01 34.37
N GLU A 6 6.37 24.80 35.68
CA GLU A 6 6.33 23.49 36.32
C GLU A 6 4.96 22.81 36.11
N GLU A 7 3.87 23.56 36.28
CA GLU A 7 2.50 23.09 36.06
C GLU A 7 2.23 22.73 34.58
N VAL A 8 2.74 23.54 33.63
CA VAL A 8 2.68 23.23 32.19
C VAL A 8 3.51 22.01 31.84
N ARG A 9 4.73 21.89 32.40
CA ARG A 9 5.60 20.72 32.20
C ARG A 9 4.90 19.45 32.67
N GLU A 10 4.32 19.48 33.85
CA GLU A 10 3.63 18.33 34.45
C GLU A 10 2.39 17.90 33.66
N ASN A 11 1.57 18.86 33.20
CA ASN A 11 0.44 18.54 32.32
C ASN A 11 0.88 17.94 30.97
N ILE A 12 1.98 18.44 30.38
CA ILE A 12 2.51 17.86 29.14
C ILE A 12 3.04 16.45 29.38
N PHE A 13 3.73 16.19 30.50
CA PHE A 13 4.17 14.83 30.85
C PHE A 13 3.00 13.89 31.07
N ARG A 14 1.96 14.31 31.80
CA ARG A 14 0.75 13.50 32.01
C ARG A 14 0.02 13.21 30.70
N TYR A 15 -0.06 14.18 29.79
CA TYR A 15 -0.65 13.98 28.47
C TYR A 15 0.20 13.04 27.60
N LEU A 16 1.52 13.18 27.64
CA LEU A 16 2.45 12.33 26.90
C LEU A 16 2.39 10.88 27.40
N GLU A 17 2.34 10.69 28.72
CA GLU A 17 2.20 9.39 29.37
C GLU A 17 0.89 8.70 28.97
N ALA A 18 -0.24 9.42 29.05
CA ALA A 18 -1.52 8.91 28.58
C ALA A 18 -1.49 8.54 27.08
N ARG A 19 -0.78 9.30 26.25
CA ARG A 19 -0.67 9.05 24.82
C ARG A 19 0.23 7.86 24.50
N ILE A 20 1.30 7.65 25.27
CA ILE A 20 2.17 6.47 25.17
C ILE A 20 1.40 5.23 25.61
N GLU A 21 0.61 5.31 26.67
CA GLU A 21 -0.20 4.22 27.17
C GLU A 21 -1.28 3.81 26.14
N LEU A 22 -2.01 4.79 25.59
CA LEU A 22 -2.96 4.57 24.49
C LEU A 22 -2.28 3.96 23.25
N PHE A 23 -1.12 4.47 22.84
CA PHE A 23 -0.39 3.93 21.71
C PHE A 23 0.05 2.47 21.94
N THR A 24 0.46 2.14 23.17
CA THR A 24 0.85 0.78 23.56
C THR A 24 -0.35 -0.16 23.54
N LEU A 25 -1.49 0.27 24.09
CA LEU A 25 -2.75 -0.47 24.05
C LEU A 25 -3.23 -0.73 22.61
N GLU A 26 -3.25 0.31 21.77
CA GLU A 26 -3.68 0.21 20.37
C GLU A 26 -2.73 -0.67 19.55
N THR A 27 -1.41 -0.55 19.77
CA THR A 27 -0.41 -1.42 19.14
C THR A 27 -0.61 -2.87 19.56
N ARG A 28 -0.84 -3.14 20.84
CA ARG A 28 -1.08 -4.51 21.34
C ARG A 28 -2.31 -5.14 20.69
N SER A 29 -3.41 -4.38 20.62
CA SER A 29 -4.65 -4.85 20.00
C SER A 29 -4.49 -5.10 18.49
N LYS A 30 -3.83 -4.19 17.75
CA LYS A 30 -3.58 -4.36 16.31
C LYS A 30 -2.60 -5.50 16.03
N VAL A 31 -1.60 -5.71 16.90
CA VAL A 31 -0.66 -6.83 16.80
C VAL A 31 -1.37 -8.14 17.08
N GLU A 32 -2.24 -8.22 18.08
CA GLU A 32 -3.00 -9.43 18.38
C GLU A 32 -3.90 -9.85 17.21
N GLU A 33 -4.69 -8.92 16.68
CA GLU A 33 -5.55 -9.19 15.52
C GLU A 33 -4.72 -9.51 14.26
N GLY A 34 -3.63 -8.75 14.02
CA GLY A 34 -2.73 -8.96 12.90
C GLY A 34 -2.00 -10.31 12.96
N VAL A 35 -1.64 -10.78 14.15
CA VAL A 35 -0.99 -12.09 14.35
C VAL A 35 -1.98 -13.21 14.10
N VAL A 36 -3.21 -13.11 14.59
CA VAL A 36 -4.24 -14.15 14.37
C VAL A 36 -4.58 -14.26 12.87
N VAL A 37 -4.82 -13.13 12.19
CA VAL A 37 -5.06 -13.12 10.74
C VAL A 37 -3.82 -13.59 9.98
N GLY A 38 -2.62 -13.20 10.43
CA GLY A 38 -1.35 -13.62 9.84
C GLY A 38 -1.15 -15.13 9.90
N ILE A 39 -1.32 -15.73 11.08
CA ILE A 39 -1.19 -17.19 11.27
C ILE A 39 -2.24 -17.92 10.44
N HIS A 40 -3.50 -17.48 10.49
CA HIS A 40 -4.55 -18.09 9.69
C HIS A 40 -4.24 -18.01 8.19
N GLY A 41 -3.77 -16.86 7.71
CA GLY A 41 -3.34 -16.66 6.34
C GLY A 41 -2.18 -17.55 5.92
N VAL A 42 -1.18 -17.74 6.79
CA VAL A 42 -0.05 -18.65 6.54
C VAL A 42 -0.51 -20.10 6.46
N VAL A 43 -1.35 -20.54 7.39
CA VAL A 43 -1.90 -21.91 7.37
C VAL A 43 -2.74 -22.13 6.11
N LEU A 44 -3.58 -21.17 5.74
CA LEU A 44 -4.40 -21.24 4.54
C LEU A 44 -3.54 -21.25 3.27
N ALA A 45 -2.49 -20.43 3.21
CA ALA A 45 -1.55 -20.41 2.09
C ALA A 45 -0.79 -21.73 1.96
N LEU A 46 -0.39 -22.34 3.09
CA LEU A 46 0.26 -23.65 3.11
C LEU A 46 -0.69 -24.74 2.58
N LEU A 47 -1.92 -24.80 3.10
CA LEU A 47 -2.93 -25.77 2.67
C LEU A 47 -3.32 -25.58 1.20
N GLY A 48 -3.48 -24.33 0.77
CA GLY A 48 -3.76 -23.99 -0.63
C GLY A 48 -2.62 -24.44 -1.55
N THR A 49 -1.37 -24.19 -1.15
CA THR A 49 -0.18 -24.61 -1.92
C THR A 49 -0.09 -26.14 -2.00
N MET A 50 -0.33 -26.85 -0.89
CA MET A 50 -0.38 -28.31 -0.88
C MET A 50 -1.46 -28.84 -1.84
N THR A 51 -2.67 -28.28 -1.77
CA THR A 51 -3.79 -28.65 -2.65
C THR A 51 -3.43 -28.44 -4.12
N LEU A 52 -2.78 -27.32 -4.43
CA LEU A 52 -2.35 -26.97 -5.78
C LEU A 52 -1.29 -27.94 -6.32
N ILE A 53 -0.31 -28.33 -5.50
CA ILE A 53 0.69 -29.34 -5.85
C ILE A 53 0.03 -30.68 -6.15
N PHE A 54 -0.93 -31.11 -5.33
CA PHE A 54 -1.69 -32.33 -5.58
C PHE A 54 -2.51 -32.24 -6.86
N LEU A 55 -3.12 -31.09 -7.16
CA LEU A 55 -3.90 -30.89 -8.38
C LEU A 55 -3.02 -31.02 -9.63
N PHE A 56 -1.83 -30.41 -9.63
CA PHE A 56 -0.88 -30.56 -10.74
C PHE A 56 -0.30 -31.97 -10.84
N SER A 57 -0.07 -32.63 -9.71
CA SER A 57 0.39 -34.03 -9.69
C SER A 57 -0.68 -34.97 -10.24
N LEU A 58 -1.96 -34.73 -9.90
CA LEU A 58 -3.10 -35.46 -10.44
C LEU A 58 -3.23 -35.22 -11.95
N LEU A 59 -3.10 -33.98 -12.39
CA LEU A 59 -3.13 -33.63 -13.81
C LEU A 59 -1.99 -34.33 -14.57
N ALA A 60 -0.78 -34.34 -14.02
CA ALA A 60 0.35 -35.05 -14.59
C ALA A 60 0.11 -36.57 -14.65
N ALA A 61 -0.47 -37.15 -13.60
CA ALA A 61 -0.84 -38.57 -13.57
C ALA A 61 -1.93 -38.90 -14.60
N TYR A 62 -2.90 -38.00 -14.80
CA TYR A 62 -3.90 -38.14 -15.86
C TYR A 62 -3.26 -38.09 -17.25
N LEU A 63 -2.32 -37.15 -17.48
CA LEU A 63 -1.59 -37.07 -18.73
C LEU A 63 -0.74 -38.32 -18.98
N ASN A 64 -0.15 -38.92 -17.94
CA ASN A 64 0.60 -40.18 -18.05
C ASN A 64 -0.29 -41.29 -18.63
N GLU A 65 -1.52 -41.42 -18.14
CA GLU A 65 -2.48 -42.43 -18.63
C GLU A 65 -2.83 -42.17 -20.10
N VAL A 66 -3.07 -40.92 -20.48
CA VAL A 66 -3.40 -40.55 -21.87
C VAL A 66 -2.23 -40.76 -22.83
N THR A 67 -0.99 -40.60 -22.35
CA THR A 67 0.23 -40.79 -23.15
C THR A 67 0.82 -42.21 -23.07
N ASP A 68 0.13 -43.14 -22.38
CA ASP A 68 0.58 -44.52 -22.14
C ASP A 68 2.03 -44.59 -21.63
N SER A 69 2.40 -43.66 -20.75
CA SER A 69 3.77 -43.51 -20.29
C SER A 69 3.83 -43.11 -18.83
N ARG A 70 4.78 -43.72 -18.10
CA ARG A 70 4.87 -43.60 -16.64
C ARG A 70 5.29 -42.21 -16.15
N TYR A 71 5.94 -41.38 -16.97
CA TYR A 71 6.51 -40.10 -16.54
C TYR A 71 6.30 -38.93 -17.51
N LEU A 72 5.77 -39.15 -18.72
CA LEU A 72 5.66 -38.10 -19.73
C LEU A 72 4.69 -36.97 -19.32
N GLY A 73 3.63 -37.27 -18.60
CA GLY A 73 2.69 -36.28 -18.07
C GLY A 73 3.35 -35.31 -17.09
N PHE A 74 4.25 -35.78 -16.22
CA PHE A 74 5.05 -34.88 -15.36
C PHE A 74 6.00 -34.01 -16.18
N LEU A 75 6.64 -34.58 -17.21
CA LEU A 75 7.52 -33.85 -18.11
C LEU A 75 6.77 -32.73 -18.85
N ILE A 76 5.58 -33.03 -19.37
CA ILE A 76 4.74 -32.06 -20.10
C ILE A 76 4.35 -30.89 -19.19
N VAL A 77 3.89 -31.18 -17.97
CA VAL A 77 3.55 -30.14 -17.00
C VAL A 77 4.79 -29.31 -16.64
N ALA A 78 5.95 -29.94 -16.43
CA ALA A 78 7.20 -29.24 -16.15
C ALA A 78 7.65 -28.32 -17.30
N VAL A 79 7.59 -28.79 -18.55
CA VAL A 79 7.93 -28.00 -19.73
C VAL A 79 6.95 -26.83 -19.91
N PHE A 80 5.65 -27.05 -19.67
CA PHE A 80 4.66 -25.98 -19.71
C PHE A 80 5.00 -24.85 -18.73
N PHE A 81 5.32 -25.18 -17.48
CA PHE A 81 5.73 -24.18 -16.49
C PHE A 81 7.07 -23.52 -16.80
N LEU A 82 8.01 -24.26 -17.38
CA LEU A 82 9.30 -23.73 -17.82
C LEU A 82 9.11 -22.68 -18.93
N VAL A 83 8.30 -22.99 -19.95
CA VAL A 83 7.97 -22.05 -21.03
C VAL A 83 7.29 -20.80 -20.47
N LEU A 84 6.32 -20.96 -19.57
CA LEU A 84 5.64 -19.84 -18.92
C LEU A 84 6.62 -18.96 -18.13
N THR A 85 7.59 -19.59 -17.45
CA THR A 85 8.65 -18.90 -16.72
C THR A 85 9.56 -18.10 -17.66
N ILE A 86 9.94 -18.67 -18.81
CA ILE A 86 10.74 -17.97 -19.82
C ILE A 86 9.97 -16.77 -20.38
N ILE A 87 8.70 -16.98 -20.76
CA ILE A 87 7.84 -15.89 -21.28
C ILE A 87 7.76 -14.77 -20.24
N TRP A 88 7.53 -15.10 -18.97
CA TRP A 88 7.48 -14.11 -17.90
C TRP A 88 8.82 -13.39 -17.70
N ALA A 89 9.93 -14.13 -17.70
CA ALA A 89 11.27 -13.56 -17.55
C ALA A 89 11.59 -12.58 -18.69
N THR A 90 11.26 -12.93 -19.94
CA THR A 90 11.44 -12.05 -21.10
C THR A 90 10.47 -10.87 -21.09
N ALA A 91 9.20 -11.10 -20.69
CA ALA A 91 8.18 -10.06 -20.57
C ALA A 91 8.47 -9.08 -19.41
N SER A 92 9.26 -9.48 -18.41
CA SER A 92 9.63 -8.62 -17.28
C SER A 92 10.30 -7.31 -17.74
N ASN A 93 10.99 -7.33 -18.89
CA ASN A 93 11.57 -6.13 -19.51
C ASN A 93 10.49 -5.15 -20.00
N PHE A 94 9.38 -5.65 -20.56
CA PHE A 94 8.23 -4.83 -20.96
C PHE A 94 7.41 -4.35 -19.76
N VAL A 95 7.24 -5.22 -18.76
CA VAL A 95 6.51 -4.90 -17.52
C VAL A 95 7.20 -3.78 -16.76
N LYS A 96 8.53 -3.82 -16.60
CA LYS A 96 9.31 -2.73 -15.98
C LYS A 96 9.13 -1.39 -16.70
N SER A 97 9.05 -1.40 -18.04
CA SER A 97 8.83 -0.18 -18.83
C SER A 97 7.43 0.40 -18.61
N LYS A 98 6.39 -0.45 -18.62
CA LYS A 98 5.00 -0.02 -18.37
C LYS A 98 4.79 0.47 -16.93
N ILE A 99 5.34 -0.22 -15.94
CA ILE A 99 5.27 0.19 -14.52
C ILE A 99 5.93 1.56 -14.33
N ARG A 100 7.08 1.79 -14.98
CA ARG A 100 7.77 3.08 -14.91
C ARG A 100 6.92 4.21 -15.48
N VAL A 101 6.31 4.03 -16.66
CA VAL A 101 5.44 5.04 -17.28
C VAL A 101 4.16 5.28 -16.46
N ALA A 102 3.57 4.22 -15.90
CA ALA A 102 2.42 4.35 -15.00
C ALA A 102 2.78 5.10 -13.71
N ALA A 103 3.93 4.78 -13.10
CA ALA A 103 4.42 5.49 -11.92
C ALA A 103 4.71 6.98 -12.21
N TYR A 104 5.39 7.29 -13.32
CA TYR A 104 5.65 8.68 -13.71
C TYR A 104 4.38 9.47 -14.00
N SER A 105 3.41 8.88 -14.69
CA SER A 105 2.14 9.56 -15.00
C SER A 105 1.26 9.76 -13.76
N ALA A 106 1.26 8.82 -12.81
CA ALA A 106 0.56 8.98 -11.54
C ALA A 106 1.18 10.11 -10.69
N ILE A 107 2.51 10.16 -10.60
CA ILE A 107 3.23 11.21 -9.87
C ILE A 107 3.06 12.57 -10.55
N LYS A 108 3.18 12.65 -11.89
CA LYS A 108 3.01 13.90 -12.65
C LYS A 108 1.59 14.45 -12.53
N LYS A 109 0.57 13.60 -12.68
CA LYS A 109 -0.85 13.99 -12.49
C LYS A 109 -1.11 14.49 -11.06
N SER A 110 -0.47 13.87 -10.07
CA SER A 110 -0.55 14.33 -8.67
C SER A 110 0.13 15.69 -8.45
N GLN A 111 1.20 16.01 -9.18
CA GLN A 111 1.91 17.29 -9.07
C GLN A 111 1.20 18.43 -9.82
N GLU A 112 0.64 18.14 -11.01
CA GLU A 112 -0.14 19.12 -11.78
C GLU A 112 -1.40 19.54 -11.01
N LYS A 113 -2.15 18.57 -10.46
CA LYS A 113 -3.34 18.84 -9.63
C LYS A 113 -3.00 19.69 -8.39
N LYS A 114 -1.87 19.40 -7.74
CA LYS A 114 -1.41 20.14 -6.55
C LYS A 114 -0.93 21.57 -6.90
N THR A 115 -0.41 21.78 -8.11
CA THR A 115 0.03 23.09 -8.59
C THR A 115 -1.17 23.96 -8.99
N GLU A 116 -2.20 23.35 -9.57
CA GLU A 116 -3.47 24.00 -9.95
C GLU A 116 -4.26 24.46 -8.71
N GLU A 117 -4.46 23.58 -7.71
CA GLU A 117 -5.10 23.95 -6.42
C GLU A 117 -4.34 25.08 -5.70
N LYS A 118 -3.01 25.07 -5.77
CA LYS A 118 -2.19 26.14 -5.15
C LYS A 118 -2.34 27.46 -5.89
N SER A 119 -2.43 27.46 -7.21
CA SER A 119 -2.64 28.67 -8.02
C SER A 119 -4.02 29.26 -7.77
N GLU A 120 -5.05 28.42 -7.66
CA GLU A 120 -6.43 28.82 -7.37
C GLU A 120 -6.57 29.39 -5.95
N ALA A 121 -5.98 28.72 -4.95
CA ALA A 121 -5.99 29.21 -3.57
C ALA A 121 -5.26 30.56 -3.40
N VAL A 122 -4.15 30.78 -4.12
CA VAL A 122 -3.45 32.07 -4.11
C VAL A 122 -4.30 33.17 -4.76
N HIS A 123 -5.05 32.85 -5.82
CA HIS A 123 -5.93 33.80 -6.48
C HIS A 123 -7.11 34.21 -5.58
N ASP A 124 -7.77 33.25 -4.91
CA ASP A 124 -8.85 33.53 -3.92
C ASP A 124 -8.34 34.36 -2.73
N LEU A 125 -7.12 34.07 -2.25
CA LEU A 125 -6.47 34.86 -1.20
C LEU A 125 -6.16 36.29 -1.64
N MET A 126 -5.67 36.49 -2.87
CA MET A 126 -5.42 37.82 -3.42
C MET A 126 -6.72 38.60 -3.63
N GLU A 127 -7.80 37.94 -4.02
CA GLU A 127 -9.11 38.55 -4.20
C GLU A 127 -9.73 38.95 -2.85
N LYS A 128 -9.71 38.07 -1.85
CA LYS A 128 -10.09 38.40 -0.47
C LYS A 128 -9.24 39.51 0.12
N THR A 129 -7.93 39.48 -0.11
CA THR A 129 -7.01 40.53 0.35
C THR A 129 -7.34 41.85 -0.31
N ARG A 130 -7.58 41.88 -1.63
CA ARG A 130 -8.02 43.08 -2.36
C ARG A 130 -9.38 43.60 -1.88
N ALA A 131 -10.34 42.72 -1.63
CA ALA A 131 -11.64 43.08 -1.10
C ALA A 131 -11.53 43.68 0.32
N SER A 132 -10.72 43.07 1.20
CA SER A 132 -10.46 43.59 2.55
C SER A 132 -9.70 44.92 2.58
N LEU A 133 -8.78 45.15 1.63
CA LEU A 133 -8.07 46.43 1.47
C LEU A 133 -9.00 47.54 0.99
N ASN A 134 -9.97 47.21 0.13
CA ASN A 134 -10.98 48.16 -0.33
C ASN A 134 -12.03 48.49 0.76
N GLU A 135 -12.35 47.54 1.65
CA GLU A 135 -13.17 47.82 2.84
C GLU A 135 -12.44 48.67 3.88
N SER A 136 -11.16 48.41 4.16
CA SER A 136 -10.37 49.15 5.15
C SER A 136 -10.07 50.61 4.73
N GLY A 137 -10.11 50.90 3.42
CA GLY A 137 -10.05 52.25 2.87
C GLY A 137 -11.36 53.06 3.00
N ARG A 138 -12.46 52.46 3.47
CA ARG A 138 -13.76 53.11 3.69
C ARG A 138 -14.05 53.30 5.19
N LEU A 139 -13.06 53.72 5.99
CA LEU A 139 -13.37 54.32 7.29
C LEU A 139 -13.84 55.77 7.07
N PRO A 140 -15.10 56.11 7.39
CA PRO A 140 -15.61 57.46 7.26
C PRO A 140 -14.90 58.35 8.29
N ARG A 141 -14.31 59.46 7.83
CA ARG A 141 -14.03 60.62 8.68
C ARG A 141 -15.31 61.41 8.87
#